data_AF-A0A4U1GKJ1-F1
#
_entry.id   AF-A0A4U1GKJ1-F1
#
_cell.length_a   1.000
_cell.length_b   1.000
_cell.length_c   1.000
_cell.angle_alpha   90.00
_cell.angle_beta   90.00
_cell.angle_gamma   90.00
#
_symmetry.space_group_name_H-M   'P 1'
#
loop_
_entity.id
_entity.type
_entity.pdbx_description
1 polymer ?
#
loop_
_entity_poly.entity_id
_entity_poly.type
_entity_poly.pdbx_seq_one_letter_code
_entity_poly.pdbx_strand_id
1 'polypeptide(L)'
;MATIATNLTLSKLIAKMREIAKETAESTYALSDALYDVQLIAENHEQTRKEAKWYIPSFYWCVRNNGTHILNTMVEAAKWSAQQEAEKENPRVYRISFEDGKYSITFVG
;
A
#
# COMPACT_ATOMS: atom_id res chain seq x y z
N MET A 1 7.80 11.55 -7.47
CA MET A 1 6.95 11.03 -6.38
C MET A 1 5.90 12.07 -6.07
N ALA A 2 4.62 11.69 -6.08
CA ALA A 2 3.51 12.58 -5.78
C ALA A 2 2.82 12.11 -4.51
N THR A 3 2.78 12.95 -3.49
CA THR A 3 2.03 12.63 -2.27
C THR A 3 0.54 12.69 -2.57
N ILE A 4 -0.14 11.56 -2.39
CA ILE A 4 -1.56 11.42 -2.73
C ILE A 4 -2.43 11.87 -1.55
N ALA A 5 -2.04 11.53 -0.32
CA ALA A 5 -2.70 12.00 0.89
C ALA A 5 -1.80 11.88 2.13
N THR A 6 -2.02 12.74 3.13
CA THR A 6 -1.28 12.78 4.41
C THR A 6 -2.25 12.91 5.59
N ASN A 7 -1.73 12.77 6.81
CA ASN A 7 -2.49 12.95 8.06
C ASN A 7 -3.72 12.04 8.18
N LEU A 8 -3.65 10.84 7.64
CA LEU A 8 -4.75 9.89 7.59
C LEU A 8 -4.85 9.10 8.91
N THR A 9 -6.06 8.89 9.39
CA THR A 9 -6.36 7.81 10.33
C THR A 9 -6.35 6.48 9.57
N LEU A 10 -6.27 5.34 10.28
CA LEU A 10 -6.37 4.03 9.64
C LEU A 10 -7.64 3.91 8.78
N SER A 11 -8.80 4.31 9.31
CA SER A 11 -10.07 4.32 8.55
C SER A 11 -10.02 5.17 7.27
N LYS A 12 -9.33 6.31 7.29
CA LYS A 12 -9.18 7.17 6.11
C LYS A 12 -8.16 6.60 5.11
N LEU A 13 -7.11 5.93 5.59
CA LEU A 13 -6.19 5.17 4.74
C LEU A 13 -6.94 4.07 3.98
N ILE A 14 -7.79 3.30 4.66
CA ILE A 14 -8.59 2.24 4.06
C ILE A 14 -9.50 2.80 2.96
N ALA A 15 -10.22 3.89 3.26
CA ALA A 15 -11.07 4.54 2.28
C ALA A 15 -10.26 4.98 1.05
N LYS A 16 -9.06 5.56 1.26
CA LYS A 16 -8.21 6.03 0.18
C LYS A 16 -7.61 4.90 -0.65
N MET A 17 -7.18 3.81 -0.02
CA MET A 17 -6.73 2.60 -0.74
C MET A 17 -7.84 2.02 -1.60
N ARG A 18 -9.08 1.97 -1.10
CA ARG A 18 -10.23 1.48 -1.91
C ARG A 18 -10.53 2.39 -3.09
N GLU A 19 -10.43 3.70 -2.92
CA GLU A 19 -10.58 4.67 -4.01
C GLU A 19 -9.51 4.45 -5.09
N ILE A 20 -8.23 4.38 -4.69
CA ILE A 20 -7.11 4.14 -5.60
C ILE A 20 -7.23 2.80 -6.33
N ALA A 21 -7.59 1.74 -5.60
CA ALA A 21 -7.81 0.43 -6.19
C ALA A 21 -8.96 0.47 -7.21
N LYS A 22 -10.05 1.19 -6.92
CA LYS A 22 -11.17 1.35 -7.87
C LYS A 22 -10.81 2.16 -9.11
N GLU A 23 -9.94 3.16 -8.97
CA GLU A 23 -9.47 3.98 -10.09
C GLU A 23 -8.42 3.30 -10.96
N THR A 24 -7.66 2.38 -10.37
CA THR A 24 -6.53 1.69 -11.03
C THR A 24 -6.91 0.31 -11.55
N ALA A 25 -7.78 -0.40 -10.84
CA ALA A 25 -8.15 -1.77 -11.17
C ALA A 25 -9.44 -1.82 -11.99
N GLU A 26 -9.38 -2.54 -13.11
CA GLU A 26 -10.55 -2.86 -13.93
C GLU A 26 -11.43 -3.93 -13.28
N SER A 27 -10.94 -4.59 -12.22
CA SER A 27 -11.53 -5.79 -11.63
C SER A 27 -11.82 -5.66 -10.14
N THR A 28 -12.93 -6.27 -9.72
CA THR A 28 -13.36 -6.32 -8.32
C THR A 28 -12.42 -7.09 -7.39
N TYR A 29 -11.52 -7.93 -7.94
CA TYR A 29 -10.54 -8.69 -7.14
C TYR A 29 -9.55 -7.78 -6.42
N ALA A 30 -9.12 -6.67 -7.05
CA ALA A 30 -8.24 -5.69 -6.43
C ALA A 30 -8.86 -5.02 -5.19
N LEU A 31 -10.19 -4.93 -5.12
CA LEU A 31 -10.88 -4.37 -3.96
C LEU A 31 -10.86 -5.34 -2.76
N SER A 32 -10.86 -6.65 -3.02
CA SER A 32 -10.78 -7.68 -1.99
C SER A 32 -9.36 -7.80 -1.45
N ASP A 33 -8.36 -7.83 -2.32
CA ASP A 33 -6.94 -7.90 -1.93
C ASP A 33 -6.54 -6.66 -1.12
N ALA A 34 -7.04 -5.48 -1.49
CA ALA A 34 -6.76 -4.24 -0.75
C ALA A 34 -7.27 -4.28 0.71
N LEU A 35 -8.35 -5.02 0.99
CA LEU A 35 -8.83 -5.19 2.37
C LEU A 35 -7.91 -6.10 3.18
N TYR A 36 -7.36 -7.15 2.56
CA TYR A 36 -6.38 -8.02 3.20
C TYR A 36 -5.06 -7.27 3.48
N ASP A 37 -4.58 -6.50 2.49
CA ASP A 37 -3.38 -5.66 2.64
C ASP A 37 -3.53 -4.65 3.79
N VAL A 38 -4.72 -4.04 3.90
CA VAL A 38 -5.08 -3.14 5.01
C VAL A 38 -4.99 -3.84 6.36
N GLN A 39 -5.52 -5.06 6.46
CA GLN A 39 -5.50 -5.82 7.70
C GLN A 39 -4.05 -6.11 8.12
N LEU A 40 -3.20 -6.47 7.16
CA LEU A 40 -1.78 -6.71 7.39
C LEU A 40 -1.03 -5.44 7.86
N ILE A 41 -1.38 -4.26 7.32
CA ILE A 41 -0.85 -2.96 7.81
C ILE A 41 -1.27 -2.73 9.27
N ALA A 42 -2.55 -3.00 9.60
CA ALA A 42 -3.09 -2.78 10.92
C ALA A 42 -2.48 -3.71 11.98
N GLU A 43 -2.34 -4.99 11.66
CA GLU A 43 -1.72 -6.00 12.53
C GLU A 43 -0.24 -5.67 12.81
N ASN A 44 0.52 -5.35 11.76
CA ASN A 44 1.91 -4.93 11.91
C ASN A 44 2.03 -3.61 12.69
N HIS A 45 1.09 -2.67 12.54
CA HIS A 45 1.08 -1.43 13.32
C HIS A 45 0.95 -1.72 14.82
N GLU A 46 0.01 -2.58 15.21
CA GLU A 46 -0.17 -2.96 16.62
C GLU A 46 1.04 -3.69 17.19
N GLN A 47 1.62 -4.60 16.41
CA GLN A 47 2.80 -5.37 16.84
C GLN A 47 4.03 -4.46 16.98
N THR A 48 4.26 -3.57 16.00
CA THR A 48 5.37 -2.63 16.05
C THR A 48 5.22 -1.64 17.22
N ARG A 49 4.00 -1.18 17.52
CA ARG A 49 3.73 -0.34 18.70
C ARG A 49 4.03 -1.05 20.02
N LYS A 50 3.85 -2.38 20.08
CA LYS A 50 4.12 -3.20 21.27
C LYS A 50 5.61 -3.52 21.43
N GLU A 51 6.33 -3.74 20.33
CA GLU A 51 7.68 -4.32 20.34
C GLU A 51 8.81 -3.33 20.01
N ALA A 52 8.55 -2.24 19.28
CA ALA A 52 9.57 -1.32 18.80
C ALA A 52 9.21 0.15 19.04
N LYS A 53 10.03 0.87 19.82
CA LYS A 53 9.88 2.32 20.03
C LYS A 53 10.27 3.19 18.82
N TRP A 54 10.95 2.62 17.82
CA TRP A 54 11.70 3.40 16.80
C TRP A 54 11.57 2.88 15.36
N TYR A 55 10.97 1.72 15.15
CA TYR A 55 10.74 1.21 13.81
C TYR A 55 9.32 1.57 13.42
N ILE A 56 9.14 2.24 12.29
CA ILE A 56 7.81 2.42 11.72
C ILE A 56 7.85 1.81 10.32
N PRO A 57 7.16 0.68 10.08
CA PRO A 57 7.24 0.03 8.79
C PRO A 57 6.65 0.95 7.72
N SER A 58 7.48 1.30 6.74
CA SER A 58 6.99 1.80 5.46
C SER A 58 6.64 0.58 4.61
N PHE A 59 5.38 0.49 4.18
CA PHE A 59 4.92 -0.55 3.28
C PHE A 59 4.89 -0.01 1.85
N TYR A 60 5.12 -0.90 0.89
CA TYR A 60 4.99 -0.63 -0.53
C TYR A 60 3.80 -1.42 -1.04
N TRP A 61 2.72 -0.70 -1.32
CA TRP A 61 1.47 -1.24 -1.81
C TRP A 61 1.43 -1.12 -3.33
N CYS A 62 1.43 -2.26 -4.00
CA CYS A 62 1.40 -2.37 -5.45
C CYS A 62 -0.02 -2.71 -5.90
N VAL A 63 -0.50 -2.02 -6.93
CA VAL A 63 -1.86 -2.14 -7.45
C VAL A 63 -1.78 -2.46 -8.93
N ARG A 64 -2.46 -3.52 -9.36
CA ARG A 64 -2.56 -3.96 -10.76
C ARG A 64 -4.04 -4.14 -11.15
N ASN A 65 -4.31 -4.40 -12.42
CA ASN A 65 -5.67 -4.50 -12.93
C ASN A 65 -6.54 -5.53 -12.19
N ASN A 66 -5.94 -6.64 -11.76
CA ASN A 66 -6.64 -7.77 -11.15
C ASN A 66 -6.28 -8.08 -9.70
N GLY A 67 -5.58 -7.19 -9.00
CA GLY A 67 -5.21 -7.46 -7.61
C GLY A 67 -4.35 -6.37 -6.99
N THR A 68 -4.05 -6.57 -5.71
CA THR A 68 -3.07 -5.74 -5.00
C THR A 68 -2.07 -6.61 -4.27
N HIS A 69 -0.92 -6.03 -3.93
CA HIS A 69 0.10 -6.72 -3.17
C HIS A 69 0.88 -5.76 -2.30
N ILE A 70 1.05 -6.12 -1.02
CA ILE A 70 1.83 -5.33 -0.08
C ILE A 70 3.18 -5.97 0.20
N LEU A 71 4.23 -5.14 0.14
CA LEU A 71 5.62 -5.55 0.30
C LEU A 71 6.31 -4.65 1.34
N ASN A 72 7.34 -5.17 1.99
CA ASN A 72 8.00 -4.49 3.11
C ASN A 72 9.14 -3.59 2.66
N THR A 73 9.68 -3.81 1.45
CA THR A 73 10.81 -3.04 0.93
C THR A 73 10.56 -2.51 -0.47
N MET A 74 11.19 -1.37 -0.78
CA MET A 74 11.14 -0.78 -2.12
C MET A 74 11.76 -1.71 -3.17
N VAL A 75 12.79 -2.48 -2.77
CA VAL A 75 13.49 -3.40 -3.66
C VAL A 75 12.58 -4.55 -4.08
N GLU A 76 11.83 -5.12 -3.15
CA GLU A 76 10.82 -6.15 -3.46
C GLU A 76 9.71 -5.57 -4.34
N ALA A 77 9.21 -4.38 -4.00
CA ALA A 77 8.16 -3.71 -4.79
C ALA A 77 8.61 -3.41 -6.21
N ALA A 78 9.84 -2.93 -6.40
CA ALA A 78 10.41 -2.68 -7.72
C ALA A 78 10.58 -3.97 -8.54
N LYS A 79 11.07 -5.05 -7.91
CA LYS A 79 11.19 -6.37 -8.56
C LYS A 79 9.84 -6.91 -8.99
N TRP A 80 8.85 -6.84 -8.10
CA TRP A 80 7.49 -7.25 -8.38
C TRP A 80 6.87 -6.42 -9.51
N SER A 81 7.01 -5.09 -9.44
CA SER A 81 6.52 -4.17 -10.48
C SER A 81 7.10 -4.50 -11.85
N ALA A 82 8.42 -4.68 -11.93
CA ALA A 82 9.10 -5.04 -13.18
C ALA A 82 8.62 -6.38 -13.76
N GLN A 83 8.32 -7.36 -12.90
CA GLN A 83 7.75 -8.64 -13.34
C GLN A 83 6.34 -8.44 -13.95
N GLN A 84 5.51 -7.61 -13.31
CA GLN A 84 4.13 -7.37 -13.77
C GLN A 84 4.07 -6.45 -15.01
N GLU A 85 5.03 -5.54 -15.18
CA GLU A 85 5.20 -4.79 -16.43
C GLU A 85 5.50 -5.71 -17.62
N ALA A 86 6.32 -6.75 -17.42
CA ALA A 86 6.59 -7.76 -18.44
C ALA A 86 5.32 -8.54 -18.83
N GLU A 87 4.37 -8.67 -17.90
CA GLU A 87 3.04 -9.27 -18.09
C GLU A 87 2.00 -8.26 -18.65
N LYS A 88 2.40 -7.00 -18.94
CA LYS A 88 1.56 -5.90 -19.44
C LYS A 88 0.44 -5.46 -18.50
N GLU A 89 0.58 -5.69 -17.19
CA GLU A 89 -0.41 -5.30 -16.17
C GLU A 89 -0.28 -3.85 -15.69
N ASN A 90 0.78 -3.14 -16.12
CA ASN A 90 1.09 -1.74 -15.78
C ASN A 90 0.82 -1.38 -14.30
N PRO A 91 1.51 -2.05 -13.37
CA PRO A 91 1.31 -1.87 -11.94
C PRO A 91 1.63 -0.45 -11.49
N ARG A 92 0.90 0.03 -10.47
CA ARG A 92 1.20 1.27 -9.75
C ARG A 92 1.67 0.96 -8.35
N VAL A 93 2.77 1.56 -7.93
CA VAL A 93 3.38 1.37 -6.62
C VAL A 93 3.18 2.62 -5.76
N TYR A 94 2.67 2.39 -4.56
CA TYR A 94 2.44 3.41 -3.55
C TYR A 94 3.25 3.07 -2.30
N ARG A 95 3.89 4.07 -1.71
CA ARG A 95 4.49 3.96 -0.38
C ARG A 95 3.46 4.41 0.65
N ILE A 96 3.19 3.55 1.63
CA ILE A 96 2.41 3.85 2.81
C ILE A 96 3.38 4.03 3.97
N SER A 97 3.38 5.20 4.57
CA SER A 97 4.22 5.53 5.72
C SER A 97 3.36 5.95 6.90
N PHE A 98 3.81 5.60 8.10
CA PHE A 98 3.17 6.01 9.34
C PHE A 98 4.17 6.86 10.13
N GLU A 99 3.77 8.07 10.52
CA GLU A 99 4.61 9.01 11.27
C GLU A 99 3.70 9.79 12.22
N ASP A 100 4.14 10.03 13.46
CA ASP A 100 3.39 10.80 14.48
C ASP A 100 1.92 10.38 14.66
N GLY A 101 1.63 9.07 14.58
CA GLY A 101 0.28 8.57 14.78
C GLY A 101 -0.63 8.69 13.54
N LYS A 102 -0.06 9.06 12.38
CA LYS A 102 -0.80 9.32 11.13
C LYS A 102 -0.21 8.56 9.95
N TYR A 103 -1.07 8.16 9.03
CA TYR A 103 -0.66 7.56 7.77
C TYR A 103 -0.52 8.60 6.66
N SER A 104 0.33 8.29 5.70
CA SER A 104 0.46 8.96 4.41
C SER A 104 0.57 7.93 3.31
N ILE A 105 0.11 8.29 2.11
CA ILE A 105 0.24 7.48 0.91
C ILE A 105 0.84 8.33 -0.22
N THR A 106 1.91 7.82 -0.82
CA THR A 106 2.70 8.54 -1.84
C THR A 106 2.88 7.63 -3.05
N PHE A 107 2.57 8.12 -4.24
CA PHE A 107 2.84 7.40 -5.48
C PHE A 107 4.35 7.46 -5.80
N VAL A 108 4.96 6.30 -6.05
CA VAL A 108 6.41 6.16 -6.21
C VAL A 108 6.86 5.63 -7.57
N GLY A 109 5.99 4.98 -8.33
CA GLY A 109 6.32 4.44 -9.66
C GLY A 109 5.17 3.65 -10.22
#